data_AF-A0A537DNZ2-F1
#
_entry.id   AF-A0A537DNZ2-F1
#
_cell.length_a   1.000
_cell.length_b   1.000
_cell.length_c   1.000
_cell.angle_alpha   90.00
_cell.angle_beta   90.00
_cell.angle_gamma   90.00
#
_symmetry.space_group_name_H-M   'P 1'
#
loop_
_entity.id
_entity.type
_entity.pdbx_description
1 polymer ?
#
loop_
_entity_poly.entity_id
_entity_poly.type
_entity_poly.pdbx_seq_one_letter_code
_entity_poly.pdbx_strand_id
1 'polypeptide(L)'
;MRALEYRDADTRISNILLPDMQLDPDPYPVVDKQGNIYLLHWVWINWQSPSDFADYPDHTDTSILRLFATTLTNMKTGEVTGYLYNSGKTDYVRSFYDSMYSQWNQQLPSWLVPQLRYPETYFNMQQNVYNFYFQTDPLQWQRNVFLQSTEDTRFIITPINGTLTWAAVRLVEIYNSPSQNLAGLYIAPAGANTGQIYLIRFPEGTTIIGPNSAISAVKTDPTVKGQLTLHPDWTTGNILLYSVSGRLLYFIPYYGTQGGQGGLTVPVLMAVVNAQTKQVGSASIAPNDPISAGSASARAVANIGISTGTRATVDGTLAYVHTSYVFGGYTRLVFGVNNGTQTIQILARADVLTTADFDNLNSKAIGAAITVVADTSTTPYTALSIQ
;
A
#
# COMPACT_ATOMS: atom_id res chain seq x y z
N MET A 1 -35.47 18.47 -8.67
CA MET A 1 -34.13 18.18 -8.11
C MET A 1 -33.72 16.82 -8.68
N ARG A 2 -32.71 16.75 -9.57
CA ARG A 2 -32.33 15.50 -10.27
C ARG A 2 -31.90 14.38 -9.32
N ALA A 3 -31.46 14.75 -8.11
CA ALA A 3 -31.22 13.81 -7.01
C ALA A 3 -32.43 12.88 -6.69
N LEU A 4 -33.66 13.36 -6.88
CA LEU A 4 -34.88 12.65 -6.51
C LEU A 4 -35.47 11.77 -7.63
N GLU A 5 -35.05 11.96 -8.89
CA GLU A 5 -35.63 11.27 -10.06
C GLU A 5 -35.03 9.87 -10.24
N TYR A 6 -33.70 9.77 -10.12
CA TYR A 6 -32.99 8.51 -9.96
C TYR A 6 -32.20 8.68 -8.69
N ARG A 7 -32.38 7.85 -7.64
CA ARG A 7 -31.65 8.05 -6.37
C ARG A 7 -30.19 7.60 -6.49
N ASP A 8 -29.98 6.55 -7.25
CA ASP A 8 -28.73 5.84 -7.49
C ASP A 8 -27.82 6.58 -8.49
N ALA A 9 -26.54 6.72 -8.18
CA ALA A 9 -25.59 7.45 -9.02
C ALA A 9 -25.23 6.68 -10.30
N ASP A 10 -25.05 5.37 -10.19
CA ASP A 10 -24.70 4.46 -11.26
C ASP A 10 -25.79 4.43 -12.32
N THR A 11 -27.06 4.41 -11.89
CA THR A 11 -28.22 4.48 -12.78
C THR A 11 -28.26 5.80 -13.55
N ARG A 12 -27.97 6.93 -12.88
CA ARG A 12 -27.91 8.25 -13.54
C ARG A 12 -26.84 8.29 -14.62
N ILE A 13 -25.64 7.80 -14.30
CA ILE A 13 -24.52 7.83 -15.24
C ILE A 13 -24.80 6.85 -16.39
N SER A 14 -25.24 5.63 -16.10
CA SER A 14 -25.53 4.60 -17.11
C SER A 14 -26.55 5.07 -18.15
N ASN A 15 -27.56 5.86 -17.78
CA ASN A 15 -28.53 6.44 -18.71
C ASN A 15 -27.93 7.48 -19.68
N ILE A 16 -26.72 7.98 -19.39
CA ILE A 16 -25.98 8.95 -20.23
C ILE A 16 -24.94 8.23 -21.11
N LEU A 17 -24.54 7.02 -20.73
CA LEU A 17 -23.49 6.27 -21.41
C LEU A 17 -24.01 5.58 -22.68
N LEU A 18 -23.13 5.46 -23.68
CA LEU A 18 -23.36 4.64 -24.86
C LEU A 18 -23.26 3.15 -24.50
N PRO A 19 -23.80 2.24 -25.34
CA PRO A 19 -23.62 0.80 -25.17
C PRO A 19 -22.16 0.39 -24.98
N ASP A 20 -21.93 -0.70 -24.25
CA ASP A 20 -20.62 -1.32 -23.97
C ASP A 20 -19.64 -0.47 -23.15
N MET A 21 -20.10 0.68 -22.64
CA MET A 21 -19.39 1.40 -21.58
C MET A 21 -19.71 0.80 -20.22
N GLN A 22 -18.68 0.64 -19.39
CA GLN A 22 -18.77 0.11 -18.05
C GLN A 22 -18.38 1.18 -17.03
N LEU A 23 -19.15 1.26 -15.96
CA LEU A 23 -18.79 2.00 -14.76
C LEU A 23 -17.85 1.15 -13.90
N ASP A 24 -16.97 1.86 -13.20
CA ASP A 24 -16.28 1.30 -12.05
C ASP A 24 -17.29 0.86 -10.98
N PRO A 25 -17.29 -0.43 -10.55
CA PRO A 25 -18.18 -0.89 -9.50
C PRO A 25 -17.80 -0.38 -8.10
N ASP A 26 -16.62 0.24 -7.92
CA ASP A 26 -16.17 0.81 -6.64
C ASP A 26 -15.93 2.33 -6.74
N PRO A 27 -16.99 3.14 -6.84
CA PRO A 27 -16.84 4.58 -6.87
C PRO A 27 -16.45 5.14 -5.50
N TYR A 28 -15.65 6.21 -5.49
CA TYR A 28 -15.13 6.78 -4.25
C TYR A 28 -15.43 8.28 -4.12
N PRO A 29 -15.58 8.79 -2.88
CA PRO A 29 -15.86 10.20 -2.65
C PRO A 29 -14.62 11.05 -2.90
N VAL A 30 -14.84 12.22 -3.50
CA VAL A 30 -13.86 13.29 -3.66
C VAL A 30 -14.48 14.62 -3.23
N VAL A 31 -13.64 15.56 -2.78
CA VAL A 31 -14.09 16.81 -2.17
C VAL A 31 -13.44 18.01 -2.86
N ASP A 32 -14.25 18.99 -3.23
CA ASP A 32 -13.73 20.25 -3.79
C ASP A 32 -13.18 21.19 -2.70
N LYS A 33 -12.67 22.35 -3.11
CA LYS A 33 -12.11 23.35 -2.17
C LYS A 33 -13.16 23.99 -1.26
N GLN A 34 -14.45 23.88 -1.60
CA GLN A 34 -15.58 24.44 -0.88
C GLN A 34 -16.22 23.42 0.07
N GLY A 35 -15.77 22.16 0.05
CA GLY A 35 -16.31 21.08 0.87
C GLY A 35 -17.49 20.35 0.24
N ASN A 36 -17.80 20.57 -1.04
CA ASN A 36 -18.81 19.78 -1.73
C ASN A 36 -18.26 18.38 -2.00
N ILE A 37 -19.09 17.37 -1.73
CA ILE A 37 -18.74 15.96 -1.92
C ILE A 37 -19.31 15.50 -3.25
N TYR A 38 -18.47 14.83 -4.02
CA TYR A 38 -18.82 14.19 -5.27
C TYR A 38 -18.50 12.71 -5.17
N LEU A 39 -19.34 11.87 -5.78
CA LEU A 39 -19.01 10.47 -6.00
C LEU A 39 -18.37 10.33 -7.38
N LEU A 40 -17.11 9.87 -7.40
CA LEU A 40 -16.32 9.71 -8.61
C LEU A 40 -16.46 8.30 -9.14
N HIS A 41 -16.82 8.19 -10.42
CA HIS A 41 -16.75 6.93 -11.17
C HIS A 41 -15.75 7.04 -12.29
N TRP A 42 -14.98 5.98 -12.50
CA TRP A 42 -14.32 5.76 -13.77
C TRP A 42 -15.28 5.12 -14.75
N VAL A 43 -15.11 5.46 -16.02
CA VAL A 43 -15.84 4.84 -17.13
C VAL A 43 -14.82 4.37 -18.15
N TRP A 44 -15.00 3.14 -18.63
CA TRP A 44 -14.21 2.58 -19.72
C TRP A 44 -15.11 1.90 -20.73
N ILE A 45 -14.57 1.70 -21.93
CA ILE A 45 -15.17 0.88 -22.96
C ILE A 45 -14.61 -0.52 -22.80
N ASN A 46 -15.50 -1.52 -22.85
CA ASN A 46 -15.13 -2.92 -22.88
C ASN A 46 -15.63 -3.53 -24.18
N TRP A 47 -14.72 -3.70 -25.14
CA TRP A 47 -15.04 -4.28 -26.43
C TRP A 47 -14.53 -5.72 -26.51
N GLN A 48 -15.43 -6.67 -26.75
CA GLN A 48 -15.06 -8.05 -27.01
C GLN A 48 -14.51 -8.18 -28.43
N SER A 49 -13.31 -8.75 -28.54
CA SER A 49 -12.72 -9.08 -29.84
C SER A 49 -13.62 -10.09 -30.56
N PRO A 50 -13.93 -9.89 -31.86
CA PRO A 50 -14.68 -10.85 -32.65
C PRO A 50 -13.83 -12.07 -33.04
N SER A 51 -12.56 -12.13 -32.62
CA SER A 51 -11.63 -13.22 -32.91
C SER A 51 -10.94 -13.74 -31.65
N ASP A 52 -10.73 -15.05 -31.63
CA ASP A 52 -10.02 -15.78 -30.57
C ASP A 52 -8.49 -15.77 -30.77
N PHE A 53 -7.94 -14.81 -31.52
CA PHE A 53 -6.51 -14.77 -31.86
C PHE A 53 -5.60 -14.55 -30.63
N ALA A 54 -6.16 -14.05 -29.54
CA ALA A 54 -5.51 -13.90 -28.25
C ALA A 54 -6.11 -14.86 -27.20
N ASP A 55 -6.51 -16.05 -27.61
CA ASP A 55 -6.98 -17.10 -26.71
C ASP A 55 -5.81 -18.03 -26.31
N TYR A 56 -5.61 -18.20 -25.01
CA TYR A 56 -4.72 -19.20 -24.43
C TYR A 56 -5.59 -20.14 -23.60
N PRO A 57 -5.34 -21.47 -23.54
CA PRO A 57 -6.28 -22.42 -22.89
C PRO A 57 -6.70 -22.04 -21.46
N ASP A 58 -5.79 -21.42 -20.70
CA ASP A 58 -6.03 -20.97 -19.32
C ASP A 58 -6.38 -19.47 -19.21
N HIS A 59 -6.52 -18.77 -20.33
CA HIS A 59 -6.89 -17.36 -20.42
C HIS A 59 -7.63 -17.02 -21.73
N THR A 60 -8.96 -16.98 -21.65
CA THR A 60 -9.86 -16.76 -22.80
C THR A 60 -10.37 -15.32 -22.93
N ASP A 61 -10.04 -14.44 -21.99
CA ASP A 61 -10.49 -13.04 -22.04
C ASP A 61 -9.70 -12.27 -23.10
N THR A 62 -10.36 -11.91 -24.19
CA THR A 62 -9.79 -11.13 -25.30
C THR A 62 -10.31 -9.68 -25.33
N SER A 63 -10.91 -9.22 -24.22
CA SER A 63 -11.46 -7.88 -24.08
C SER A 63 -10.42 -6.81 -24.37
N ILE A 64 -10.78 -5.87 -25.24
CA ILE A 64 -10.02 -4.64 -25.45
C ILE A 64 -10.66 -3.54 -24.60
N LEU A 65 -9.93 -3.18 -23.56
CA LEU A 65 -10.34 -2.19 -22.59
C LEU A 65 -9.77 -0.82 -22.93
N ARG A 66 -10.61 0.22 -22.91
CA ARG A 66 -10.17 1.59 -23.13
C ARG A 66 -10.76 2.54 -22.09
N LEU A 67 -9.91 3.09 -21.23
CA LEU A 67 -10.31 4.11 -20.27
C LEU A 67 -10.89 5.32 -21.01
N PHE A 68 -12.10 5.72 -20.63
CA PHE A 68 -12.89 6.67 -21.38
C PHE A 68 -13.02 8.01 -20.67
N ALA A 69 -13.46 8.00 -19.41
CA ALA A 69 -13.74 9.22 -18.68
C ALA A 69 -13.70 9.01 -17.17
N THR A 70 -13.64 10.13 -16.45
CA THR A 70 -14.02 10.22 -15.04
C THR A 70 -15.31 11.01 -14.96
N THR A 71 -16.27 10.56 -14.15
CA THR A 71 -17.53 11.30 -13.92
C THR A 71 -17.70 11.62 -12.45
N LEU A 72 -18.18 12.82 -12.16
CA LEU A 72 -18.49 13.31 -10.82
C LEU A 72 -20.00 13.46 -10.67
N THR A 73 -20.59 12.77 -9.69
CA THR A 73 -21.97 13.00 -9.27
C THR A 73 -21.97 13.83 -8.00
N ASN A 74 -22.51 15.05 -8.07
CA ASN A 74 -22.65 15.91 -6.88
C ASN A 74 -23.64 15.29 -5.89
N MET A 75 -23.19 14.98 -4.68
CA MET A 75 -23.99 14.24 -3.70
C MET A 75 -25.18 15.03 -3.13
N LYS A 76 -25.19 16.36 -3.32
CA LYS A 76 -26.29 17.25 -2.89
C LYS A 76 -27.31 17.48 -3.99
N THR A 77 -26.89 17.72 -5.23
CA THR A 77 -27.79 18.10 -6.34
C THR A 77 -28.17 16.93 -7.25
N GLY A 78 -27.36 15.87 -7.28
CA GLY A 78 -27.46 14.77 -8.23
C GLY A 78 -26.99 15.13 -9.65
N GLU A 79 -26.33 16.28 -9.82
CA GLU A 79 -25.76 16.69 -11.11
C GLU A 79 -24.52 15.86 -11.45
N VAL A 80 -24.46 15.39 -12.70
CA VAL A 80 -23.33 14.60 -13.23
C VAL A 80 -22.49 15.49 -14.15
N THR A 81 -21.19 15.55 -13.89
CA THR A 81 -20.20 16.21 -14.74
C THR A 81 -19.14 15.20 -15.15
N GLY A 82 -18.86 15.07 -16.45
CA GLY A 82 -17.81 14.17 -16.95
C GLY A 82 -16.56 14.91 -17.42
N TYR A 83 -15.45 14.18 -17.41
CA TYR A 83 -14.13 14.61 -17.86
C TYR A 83 -13.54 13.49 -18.70
N LEU A 84 -13.35 13.75 -19.98
CA LEU A 84 -12.80 12.77 -20.90
C LEU A 84 -11.34 12.46 -20.55
N TYR A 85 -11.01 11.17 -20.52
CA TYR A 85 -9.65 10.72 -20.27
C TYR A 85 -8.79 11.04 -21.50
N ASN A 86 -7.76 11.86 -21.29
CA ASN A 86 -6.81 12.22 -22.33
C ASN A 86 -5.52 11.44 -22.17
N SER A 87 -5.32 10.43 -23.01
CA SER A 87 -4.09 9.63 -23.06
C SER A 87 -2.99 10.26 -23.92
N GLY A 88 -3.18 11.49 -24.41
CA GLY A 88 -2.28 12.15 -25.35
C GLY A 88 -2.34 11.61 -26.78
N LYS A 89 -3.26 10.66 -27.06
CA LYS A 89 -3.47 10.08 -28.40
C LYS A 89 -4.71 10.67 -29.07
N THR A 90 -4.55 11.18 -30.28
CA THR A 90 -5.66 11.54 -31.17
C THR A 90 -5.91 10.39 -32.13
N ASP A 91 -7.03 9.69 -31.96
CA ASP A 91 -7.47 8.60 -32.85
C ASP A 91 -8.99 8.68 -33.12
N TYR A 92 -9.47 7.87 -34.07
CA TYR A 92 -10.87 7.91 -34.50
C TYR A 92 -11.86 7.59 -33.36
N VAL A 93 -11.47 6.72 -32.42
CA VAL A 93 -12.29 6.36 -31.26
C VAL A 93 -12.43 7.57 -30.35
N ARG A 94 -11.32 8.28 -30.08
CA ARG A 94 -11.33 9.52 -29.31
C ARG A 94 -12.18 10.58 -30.00
N SER A 95 -12.02 10.80 -31.29
CA SER A 95 -12.80 11.78 -32.07
C SER A 95 -14.31 11.48 -32.05
N PHE A 96 -14.69 10.20 -32.15
CA PHE A 96 -16.09 9.78 -32.06
C PHE A 96 -16.70 10.17 -30.71
N TYR A 97 -16.08 9.76 -29.61
CA TYR A 97 -16.65 10.10 -28.30
C TYR A 97 -16.54 11.57 -27.92
N ASP A 98 -15.54 12.28 -28.45
CA ASP A 98 -15.46 13.73 -28.28
C ASP A 98 -16.65 14.44 -28.93
N SER A 99 -17.12 13.94 -30.08
CA SER A 99 -18.31 14.47 -30.75
C SER A 99 -19.60 14.18 -29.98
N MET A 100 -19.71 12.99 -29.35
CA MET A 100 -20.89 12.57 -28.59
C MET A 100 -20.94 13.19 -27.19
N TYR A 101 -19.77 13.39 -26.56
CA TYR A 101 -19.61 13.90 -25.20
C TYR A 101 -18.84 15.22 -25.17
N SER A 102 -19.14 16.14 -26.08
CA SER A 102 -18.43 17.42 -26.20
C SER A 102 -18.39 18.22 -24.89
N GLN A 103 -19.46 18.16 -24.10
CA GLN A 103 -19.54 18.79 -22.77
C GLN A 103 -18.55 18.21 -21.74
N TRP A 104 -18.02 17.01 -21.96
CA TRP A 104 -17.03 16.36 -21.09
C TRP A 104 -15.60 16.62 -21.58
N ASN A 105 -15.43 17.25 -22.74
CA ASN A 105 -14.12 17.68 -23.24
C ASN A 105 -13.66 18.95 -22.55
N GLN A 106 -13.34 18.82 -21.27
CA GLN A 106 -12.90 19.90 -20.40
C GLN A 106 -11.75 19.41 -19.52
N GLN A 107 -10.93 20.35 -19.05
CA GLN A 107 -9.81 20.00 -18.18
C GLN A 107 -10.30 19.52 -16.82
N LEU A 108 -9.61 18.50 -16.29
CA LEU A 108 -9.82 18.05 -14.91
C LEU A 108 -9.55 19.21 -13.94
N PRO A 109 -10.43 19.46 -12.96
CA PRO A 109 -10.21 20.53 -11.99
C PRO A 109 -8.95 20.25 -11.16
N SER A 110 -8.17 21.28 -10.88
CA SER A 110 -6.90 21.12 -10.16
C SER A 110 -7.07 20.52 -8.74
N TRP A 111 -8.23 20.71 -8.12
CA TRP A 111 -8.56 20.15 -6.80
C TRP A 111 -8.79 18.63 -6.85
N LEU A 112 -9.19 18.11 -8.02
CA LEU A 112 -9.52 16.71 -8.21
C LEU A 112 -8.26 15.86 -8.44
N VAL A 113 -7.29 16.39 -9.20
CA VAL A 113 -6.05 15.70 -9.56
C VAL A 113 -5.40 14.94 -8.39
N PRO A 114 -5.10 15.55 -7.22
CA PRO A 114 -4.44 14.84 -6.12
C PRO A 114 -5.30 13.73 -5.47
N GLN A 115 -6.61 13.68 -5.76
CA GLN A 115 -7.54 12.70 -5.22
C GLN A 115 -7.80 11.53 -6.19
N LEU A 116 -7.27 11.60 -7.42
CA LEU A 116 -7.44 10.54 -8.42
C LEU A 116 -6.71 9.27 -7.99
N ARG A 117 -7.40 8.13 -8.14
CA ARG A 117 -6.88 6.78 -7.92
C ARG A 117 -7.20 5.98 -9.16
N TYR A 118 -6.27 5.11 -9.55
CA TYR A 118 -6.48 4.24 -10.70
C TYR A 118 -7.57 3.19 -10.38
N PRO A 119 -8.58 2.98 -11.24
CA PRO A 119 -9.69 2.08 -10.96
C PRO A 119 -9.23 0.64 -10.77
N GLU A 120 -9.56 0.02 -9.64
CA GLU A 120 -9.06 -1.31 -9.27
C GLU A 120 -9.50 -2.39 -10.25
N THR A 121 -10.79 -2.42 -10.59
CA THR A 121 -11.35 -3.42 -11.52
C THR A 121 -10.63 -3.34 -12.87
N TYR A 122 -10.51 -2.14 -13.42
CA TYR A 122 -9.82 -1.90 -14.69
C TYR A 122 -8.33 -2.29 -14.61
N PHE A 123 -7.66 -1.94 -13.52
CA PHE A 123 -6.27 -2.31 -13.26
C PHE A 123 -6.08 -3.82 -13.23
N ASN A 124 -6.97 -4.54 -12.53
CA ASN A 124 -6.92 -5.99 -12.40
C ASN A 124 -7.14 -6.67 -13.75
N MET A 125 -8.14 -6.23 -14.52
CA MET A 125 -8.42 -6.78 -15.85
C MET A 125 -7.26 -6.58 -16.82
N GLN A 126 -6.68 -5.37 -16.87
CA GLN A 126 -5.53 -5.08 -17.73
C GLN A 126 -4.34 -5.99 -17.43
N GLN A 127 -4.07 -6.24 -16.14
CA GLN A 127 -2.99 -7.13 -15.74
C GLN A 127 -3.26 -8.59 -16.09
N ASN A 128 -4.50 -9.06 -15.90
CA ASN A 128 -4.86 -10.44 -16.21
C ASN A 128 -4.59 -10.76 -17.69
N VAL A 129 -4.95 -9.84 -18.60
CA VAL A 129 -4.60 -9.94 -20.02
C VAL A 129 -3.09 -9.80 -20.25
N TYR A 130 -2.48 -8.73 -19.72
CA TYR A 130 -1.07 -8.44 -19.98
C TYR A 130 -0.13 -9.55 -19.50
N ASN A 131 -0.48 -10.27 -18.43
CA ASN A 131 0.27 -11.39 -17.88
C ASN A 131 0.57 -12.53 -18.88
N PHE A 132 -0.23 -12.67 -19.93
CA PHE A 132 -0.05 -13.67 -20.99
C PHE A 132 0.53 -13.08 -22.29
N TYR A 133 0.28 -11.79 -22.55
CA TYR A 133 0.55 -11.16 -23.84
C TYR A 133 1.66 -10.10 -23.83
N PHE A 134 2.34 -9.87 -22.70
CA PHE A 134 3.47 -8.94 -22.62
C PHE A 134 4.69 -9.39 -23.44
N GLN A 135 4.75 -10.68 -23.79
CA GLN A 135 5.96 -11.29 -24.29
C GLN A 135 6.17 -11.03 -25.79
N THR A 136 7.34 -10.50 -26.13
CA THR A 136 7.71 -10.16 -27.51
C THR A 136 8.62 -11.20 -28.18
N ASP A 137 9.36 -12.01 -27.40
CA ASP A 137 10.13 -13.15 -27.94
C ASP A 137 9.23 -14.40 -28.06
N PRO A 138 9.01 -14.92 -29.28
CA PRO A 138 8.14 -16.07 -29.50
C PRO A 138 8.62 -17.35 -28.81
N LEU A 139 9.93 -17.52 -28.57
CA LEU A 139 10.46 -18.71 -27.89
C LEU A 139 10.10 -18.72 -26.40
N GLN A 140 10.09 -17.55 -25.76
CA GLN A 140 9.66 -17.40 -24.37
C GLN A 140 8.16 -17.64 -24.23
N TRP A 141 7.38 -17.13 -25.20
CA TRP A 141 5.93 -17.38 -25.25
C TRP A 141 5.62 -18.88 -25.41
N GLN A 142 6.31 -19.58 -26.32
CA GLN A 142 6.16 -21.04 -26.49
C GLN A 142 6.59 -21.86 -25.26
N ARG A 143 7.41 -21.30 -24.38
CA ARG A 143 7.82 -21.92 -23.11
C ARG A 143 6.88 -21.57 -21.95
N ASN A 144 5.78 -20.87 -22.22
CA ASN A 144 4.80 -20.42 -21.24
C ASN A 144 5.43 -19.54 -20.14
N VAL A 145 6.38 -18.67 -20.51
CA VAL A 145 6.96 -17.69 -19.59
C VAL A 145 5.97 -16.55 -19.39
N PHE A 146 4.94 -16.85 -18.62
CA PHE A 146 3.85 -15.96 -18.27
C PHE A 146 3.94 -15.54 -16.81
N LEU A 147 3.01 -14.69 -16.45
CA LEU A 147 2.85 -14.17 -15.12
C LEU A 147 1.48 -14.55 -14.56
N GLN A 148 1.35 -14.57 -13.23
CA GLN A 148 0.06 -14.76 -12.57
C GLN A 148 -0.06 -13.86 -11.35
N SER A 149 -1.20 -13.21 -11.20
CA SER A 149 -1.50 -12.43 -10.01
C SER A 149 -2.12 -13.33 -8.95
N THR A 150 -1.63 -13.26 -7.71
CA THR A 150 -2.06 -14.16 -6.62
C THR A 150 -2.82 -13.45 -5.51
N GLU A 151 -3.04 -12.15 -5.66
CA GLU A 151 -3.74 -11.31 -4.71
C GLU A 151 -4.49 -10.17 -5.42
N ASP A 152 -5.41 -9.54 -4.68
CA ASP A 152 -6.09 -8.34 -5.13
C ASP A 152 -5.18 -7.12 -5.03
N THR A 153 -5.59 -6.03 -5.68
CA THR A 153 -4.82 -4.79 -5.68
C THR A 153 -4.78 -4.18 -4.29
N ARG A 154 -3.67 -3.51 -3.98
CA ARG A 154 -3.45 -2.78 -2.73
C ARG A 154 -3.18 -1.32 -3.04
N PHE A 155 -3.93 -0.42 -2.41
CA PHE A 155 -3.62 0.99 -2.44
C PHE A 155 -2.73 1.34 -1.26
N ILE A 156 -1.45 1.62 -1.54
CA ILE A 156 -0.44 1.89 -0.51
C ILE A 156 0.44 3.08 -0.86
N ILE A 157 1.08 3.67 0.16
CA ILE A 157 2.12 4.67 -0.03
C ILE A 157 3.41 3.94 -0.38
N THR A 158 3.91 4.11 -1.61
CA THR A 158 5.17 3.51 -2.04
C THR A 158 6.17 4.60 -2.46
N PRO A 159 7.47 4.47 -2.15
CA PRO A 159 8.49 5.37 -2.68
C PRO A 159 8.70 5.11 -4.17
N ILE A 160 8.33 6.07 -5.01
CA ILE A 160 8.57 6.06 -6.46
C ILE A 160 9.56 7.18 -6.76
N ASN A 161 10.76 6.83 -7.24
CA ASN A 161 11.85 7.79 -7.49
C ASN A 161 12.14 8.71 -6.29
N GLY A 162 12.14 8.15 -5.08
CA GLY A 162 12.39 8.90 -3.83
C GLY A 162 11.20 9.71 -3.31
N THR A 163 10.06 9.72 -4.00
CA THR A 163 8.84 10.42 -3.56
C THR A 163 7.81 9.43 -3.03
N LEU A 164 7.33 9.63 -1.80
CA LEU A 164 6.21 8.86 -1.26
C LEU A 164 4.94 9.16 -2.05
N THR A 165 4.44 8.13 -2.72
CA THR A 165 3.32 8.25 -3.66
C THR A 165 2.27 7.21 -3.31
N TRP A 166 1.01 7.65 -3.15
CA TRP A 166 -0.11 6.72 -3.08
C TRP A 166 -0.24 6.01 -4.42
N ALA A 167 -0.30 4.68 -4.45
CA ALA A 167 -0.38 3.91 -5.68
C ALA A 167 -1.16 2.62 -5.48
N ALA A 168 -1.82 2.17 -6.55
CA ALA A 168 -2.26 0.79 -6.66
C ALA A 168 -1.04 -0.09 -6.93
N VAL A 169 -0.89 -1.16 -6.16
CA VAL A 169 0.20 -2.13 -6.23
C VAL A 169 -0.40 -3.52 -6.25
N ARG A 170 0.07 -4.36 -7.16
CA ARG A 170 -0.35 -5.77 -7.23
C ARG A 170 0.86 -6.65 -7.52
N LEU A 171 1.10 -7.61 -6.64
CA LEU A 171 2.21 -8.54 -6.82
C LEU A 171 1.89 -9.57 -7.90
N VAL A 172 2.95 -10.04 -8.56
CA VAL A 172 2.84 -10.99 -9.64
C VAL A 172 3.91 -12.08 -9.52
N GLU A 173 3.48 -13.33 -9.61
CA GLU A 173 4.32 -14.53 -9.54
C GLU A 173 4.59 -15.08 -10.94
N ILE A 174 5.62 -15.94 -11.03
CA ILE A 174 5.86 -16.74 -12.22
C ILE A 174 4.70 -17.71 -12.41
N TYR A 175 4.10 -17.71 -13.60
CA TYR A 175 2.97 -18.57 -13.94
C TYR A 175 3.31 -20.06 -13.72
N ASN A 176 2.42 -20.78 -13.03
CA ASN A 176 2.56 -22.20 -12.69
C ASN A 176 3.89 -22.61 -12.01
N SER A 177 4.60 -21.67 -11.37
CA SER A 177 5.82 -21.98 -10.62
C SER A 177 5.48 -22.80 -9.37
N PRO A 178 6.00 -24.04 -9.19
CA PRO A 178 5.74 -24.84 -7.99
C PRO A 178 6.20 -24.17 -6.69
N SER A 179 7.26 -23.35 -6.79
CA SER A 179 7.81 -22.60 -5.66
C SER A 179 7.12 -21.25 -5.41
N GLN A 180 6.10 -20.89 -6.20
CA GLN A 180 5.37 -19.62 -6.08
C GLN A 180 6.33 -18.43 -5.98
N ASN A 181 7.26 -18.32 -6.94
CA ASN A 181 8.28 -17.26 -6.91
C ASN A 181 7.67 -15.94 -7.39
N LEU A 182 7.96 -14.87 -6.67
CA LEU A 182 7.59 -13.52 -7.05
C LEU A 182 8.39 -13.11 -8.29
N ALA A 183 7.70 -12.77 -9.37
CA ALA A 183 8.30 -12.28 -10.60
C ALA A 183 8.44 -10.75 -10.61
N GLY A 184 7.60 -10.04 -9.86
CA GLY A 184 7.60 -8.59 -9.85
C GLY A 184 6.37 -7.99 -9.19
N LEU A 185 6.07 -6.75 -9.57
CA LEU A 185 4.86 -6.04 -9.18
C LEU A 185 4.40 -5.06 -10.25
N TYR A 186 3.09 -4.90 -10.37
CA TYR A 186 2.49 -3.79 -11.08
C TYR A 186 2.31 -2.61 -10.12
N ILE A 187 2.57 -1.40 -10.60
CA ILE A 187 2.37 -0.15 -9.86
C ILE A 187 1.63 0.86 -10.75
N ALA A 188 0.53 1.41 -10.25
CA ALA A 188 -0.22 2.51 -10.86
C ALA A 188 -0.27 3.71 -9.90
N PRO A 189 0.55 4.76 -10.12
CA PRO A 189 0.59 5.92 -9.24
C PRO A 189 -0.73 6.72 -9.25
N ALA A 190 -1.14 7.20 -8.09
CA ALA A 190 -2.27 8.11 -7.94
C ALA A 190 -1.89 9.56 -8.29
N GLY A 191 -2.88 10.44 -8.28
CA GLY A 191 -2.64 11.87 -8.45
C GLY A 191 -2.40 12.29 -9.91
N ALA A 192 -1.39 13.12 -10.12
CA ALA A 192 -1.02 13.63 -11.44
C ALA A 192 -0.56 12.53 -12.43
N ASN A 193 -0.15 11.37 -11.91
CA ASN A 193 0.33 10.24 -12.71
C ASN A 193 -0.75 9.15 -12.90
N THR A 194 -1.99 9.39 -12.45
CA THR A 194 -3.10 8.44 -12.67
C THR A 194 -3.31 8.19 -14.15
N GLY A 195 -3.31 6.91 -14.53
CA GLY A 195 -3.32 6.49 -15.93
C GLY A 195 -2.05 5.77 -16.37
N GLN A 196 -0.95 5.94 -15.63
CA GLN A 196 0.30 5.23 -15.89
C GLN A 196 0.33 3.91 -15.11
N ILE A 197 0.80 2.85 -15.76
CA ILE A 197 1.05 1.55 -15.16
C ILE A 197 2.48 1.14 -15.46
N TYR A 198 3.16 0.65 -14.43
CA TYR A 198 4.51 0.11 -14.54
C TYR A 198 4.50 -1.35 -14.10
N LEU A 199 5.09 -2.23 -14.91
CA LEU A 199 5.46 -3.57 -14.47
C LEU A 199 6.95 -3.56 -14.11
N ILE A 200 7.24 -3.75 -12.82
CA ILE A 200 8.62 -3.87 -12.32
C ILE A 200 8.91 -5.35 -12.13
N ARG A 201 9.79 -5.90 -12.96
CA ARG A 201 10.20 -7.31 -12.91
C ARG A 201 11.53 -7.45 -12.19
N PHE A 202 11.66 -8.50 -11.39
CA PHE A 202 12.96 -8.92 -10.90
C PHE A 202 13.77 -9.53 -12.05
N PRO A 203 15.10 -9.33 -12.07
CA PRO A 203 15.96 -9.97 -13.06
C PRO A 203 15.82 -11.49 -13.02
N GLU A 204 15.92 -12.14 -14.19
CA GLU A 204 15.97 -13.59 -14.26
C GLU A 204 17.06 -14.17 -13.37
N GLY A 205 16.79 -15.32 -12.75
CA GLY A 205 17.68 -15.93 -11.76
C GLY A 205 17.57 -15.35 -10.35
N THR A 206 16.82 -14.26 -10.14
CA THR A 206 16.52 -13.77 -8.79
C THR A 206 15.46 -14.66 -8.15
N THR A 207 15.77 -15.25 -6.99
CA THR A 207 14.79 -16.01 -6.20
C THR A 207 14.19 -15.12 -5.11
N ILE A 208 12.98 -14.62 -5.35
CA ILE A 208 12.15 -13.94 -4.37
C ILE A 208 10.92 -14.81 -4.12
N ILE A 209 10.62 -15.12 -2.86
CA ILE A 209 9.42 -15.90 -2.53
C ILE A 209 8.17 -15.06 -2.78
N GLY A 210 7.08 -15.68 -3.20
CA GLY A 210 5.77 -15.03 -3.32
C GLY A 210 5.02 -14.93 -1.98
N PRO A 211 3.87 -14.22 -1.96
CA PRO A 211 3.09 -13.97 -0.74
C PRO A 211 2.68 -15.25 0.00
N ASN A 212 2.23 -16.29 -0.73
CA ASN A 212 1.80 -17.55 -0.13
C ASN A 212 2.96 -18.30 0.56
N SER A 213 4.16 -18.24 -0.04
CA SER A 213 5.38 -18.75 0.56
C SER A 213 5.78 -17.96 1.81
N ALA A 214 5.56 -16.65 1.82
CA ALA A 214 5.79 -15.82 3.01
C ALA A 214 4.83 -16.18 4.17
N ILE A 215 3.53 -16.36 3.89
CA ILE A 215 2.56 -16.84 4.89
C ILE A 215 3.00 -18.21 5.45
N SER A 216 3.44 -19.10 4.57
CA SER A 216 3.91 -20.43 4.97
C SER A 216 5.12 -20.35 5.89
N ALA A 217 6.08 -19.46 5.58
CA ALA A 217 7.24 -19.21 6.43
C ALA A 217 6.80 -18.77 7.84
N VAL A 218 5.85 -17.84 7.96
CA VAL A 218 5.31 -17.40 9.26
C VAL A 218 4.67 -18.55 10.04
N LYS A 219 3.85 -19.38 9.37
CA LYS A 219 3.18 -20.53 10.02
C LYS A 219 4.17 -21.59 10.52
N THR A 220 5.32 -21.72 9.87
CA THR A 220 6.36 -22.70 10.25
C THR A 220 7.39 -22.14 11.21
N ASP A 221 7.46 -20.82 11.39
CA ASP A 221 8.41 -20.19 12.30
C ASP A 221 8.17 -20.66 13.74
N PRO A 222 9.19 -21.17 14.47
CA PRO A 222 9.02 -21.71 15.81
C PRO A 222 8.45 -20.71 16.82
N THR A 223 8.76 -19.41 16.67
CA THR A 223 8.32 -18.36 17.59
C THR A 223 6.84 -18.03 17.36
N VAL A 224 6.42 -17.91 16.10
CA VAL A 224 5.05 -17.55 15.74
C VAL A 224 4.10 -18.75 15.78
N LYS A 225 4.56 -19.94 15.40
CA LYS A 225 3.75 -21.16 15.34
C LYS A 225 3.05 -21.47 16.67
N GLY A 226 3.75 -21.26 17.80
CA GLY A 226 3.17 -21.44 19.13
C GLY A 226 1.95 -20.56 19.36
N GLN A 227 2.03 -19.27 18.99
CA GLN A 227 0.93 -18.33 19.12
C GLN A 227 -0.26 -18.68 18.22
N LEU A 228 0.01 -19.03 16.95
CA LEU A 228 -1.05 -19.43 16.02
C LEU A 228 -1.75 -20.74 16.44
N THR A 229 -1.04 -21.63 17.12
CA THR A 229 -1.64 -22.87 17.65
C THR A 229 -2.57 -22.56 18.83
N LEU A 230 -2.20 -21.61 19.69
CA LEU A 230 -3.03 -21.16 20.81
C LEU A 230 -4.23 -20.32 20.36
N HIS A 231 -4.12 -19.69 19.19
CA HIS A 231 -5.13 -18.80 18.62
C HIS A 231 -5.53 -19.22 17.20
N PRO A 232 -6.29 -20.31 17.05
CA PRO A 232 -6.75 -20.77 15.74
C PRO A 232 -7.75 -19.80 15.09
N ASP A 233 -8.28 -18.84 15.85
CA ASP A 233 -9.17 -17.77 15.37
C ASP A 233 -8.43 -16.62 14.68
N TRP A 234 -7.10 -16.57 14.77
CA TRP A 234 -6.33 -15.49 14.16
C TRP A 234 -6.31 -15.62 12.64
N THR A 235 -6.63 -14.52 11.98
CA THR A 235 -6.69 -14.42 10.52
C THR A 235 -5.67 -13.42 10.00
N THR A 236 -5.06 -13.73 8.85
CA THR A 236 -4.15 -12.81 8.17
C THR A 236 -4.95 -11.68 7.52
N GLY A 237 -4.48 -10.45 7.64
CA GLY A 237 -4.93 -9.34 6.81
C GLY A 237 -4.14 -9.21 5.51
N ASN A 238 -4.26 -8.05 4.88
CA ASN A 238 -3.57 -7.74 3.62
C ASN A 238 -2.05 -7.79 3.79
N ILE A 239 -1.41 -8.52 2.89
CA ILE A 239 0.05 -8.66 2.83
C ILE A 239 0.60 -7.49 2.03
N LEU A 240 1.59 -6.80 2.59
CA LEU A 240 2.25 -5.68 1.93
C LEU A 240 3.72 -5.98 1.69
N LEU A 241 4.24 -5.66 0.52
CA LEU A 241 5.66 -5.77 0.21
C LEU A 241 6.31 -4.39 0.19
N TYR A 242 7.34 -4.18 1.00
CA TYR A 242 8.13 -2.96 1.01
C TYR A 242 9.63 -3.24 0.89
N SER A 243 10.35 -2.31 0.26
CA SER A 243 11.81 -2.27 0.32
C SER A 243 12.24 -1.47 1.54
N VAL A 244 12.91 -2.12 2.50
CA VAL A 244 13.41 -1.51 3.73
C VAL A 244 14.90 -1.80 3.85
N SER A 245 15.73 -0.75 3.91
CA SER A 245 17.19 -0.86 3.95
C SER A 245 17.75 -1.79 2.86
N GLY A 246 17.20 -1.69 1.64
CA GLY A 246 17.61 -2.49 0.48
C GLY A 246 17.12 -3.95 0.47
N ARG A 247 16.24 -4.33 1.39
CA ARG A 247 15.68 -5.70 1.49
C ARG A 247 14.18 -5.68 1.25
N LEU A 248 13.67 -6.69 0.56
CA LEU A 248 12.24 -6.83 0.32
C LEU A 248 11.61 -7.58 1.48
N LEU A 249 10.68 -6.91 2.17
CA LEU A 249 10.03 -7.41 3.36
C LEU A 249 8.53 -7.49 3.14
N TYR A 250 7.97 -8.67 3.39
CA TYR A 250 6.53 -8.85 3.52
C TYR A 250 6.10 -8.45 4.93
N PHE A 251 5.07 -7.62 5.03
CA PHE A 251 4.39 -7.26 6.27
C PHE A 251 3.04 -7.95 6.29
N ILE A 252 2.83 -8.81 7.28
CA ILE A 252 1.68 -9.71 7.39
C ILE A 252 1.02 -9.44 8.75
N PRO A 253 0.01 -8.56 8.80
CA PRO A 253 -0.76 -8.37 10.02
C PRO A 253 -1.66 -9.58 10.28
N TYR A 254 -1.80 -9.95 11.55
CA TYR A 254 -2.79 -10.91 12.01
C TYR A 254 -3.79 -10.19 12.92
N TYR A 255 -5.04 -10.59 12.77
CA TYR A 255 -6.18 -10.09 13.51
C TYR A 255 -6.82 -11.20 14.32
N GLY A 256 -7.19 -10.90 15.56
CA GLY A 256 -7.90 -11.82 16.46
C GLY A 256 -9.18 -11.17 16.97
N THR A 257 -10.06 -11.99 17.55
CA THR A 257 -11.32 -11.51 18.10
C THR A 257 -11.20 -11.24 19.60
N GLN A 258 -11.52 -10.03 20.05
CA GLN A 258 -11.59 -9.70 21.47
C GLN A 258 -13.01 -9.68 22.01
N GLY A 259 -13.21 -10.36 23.15
CA GLY A 259 -14.51 -10.42 23.84
C GLY A 259 -15.35 -11.66 23.50
N GLY A 260 -14.80 -12.64 22.78
CA GLY A 260 -15.52 -13.86 22.39
C GLY A 260 -16.38 -13.68 21.15
N GLN A 261 -17.41 -14.53 20.99
CA GLN A 261 -18.31 -14.50 19.83
C GLN A 261 -19.05 -13.15 19.73
N GLY A 262 -18.94 -12.45 18.60
CA GLY A 262 -19.48 -11.09 18.42
C GLY A 262 -18.54 -9.97 18.90
N GLY A 263 -17.32 -10.32 19.29
CA GLY A 263 -16.26 -9.40 19.70
C GLY A 263 -15.64 -8.58 18.58
N LEU A 264 -14.81 -7.60 18.95
CA LEU A 264 -14.13 -6.72 18.00
C LEU A 264 -12.92 -7.43 17.39
N THR A 265 -12.81 -7.40 16.06
CA THR A 265 -11.60 -7.82 15.35
C THR A 265 -10.53 -6.74 15.48
N VAL A 266 -9.39 -7.09 16.06
CA VAL A 266 -8.29 -6.16 16.33
C VAL A 266 -6.96 -6.76 15.91
N PRO A 267 -5.97 -5.94 15.54
CA PRO A 267 -4.63 -6.44 15.24
C PRO A 267 -3.98 -7.00 16.51
N VAL A 268 -3.39 -8.19 16.41
CA VAL A 268 -2.84 -8.95 17.54
C VAL A 268 -1.37 -9.35 17.34
N LEU A 269 -0.91 -9.41 16.09
CA LEU A 269 0.47 -9.75 15.75
C LEU A 269 0.83 -9.10 14.42
N MET A 270 2.05 -8.57 14.31
CA MET A 270 2.66 -8.21 13.04
C MET A 270 3.79 -9.19 12.76
N ALA A 271 3.73 -9.91 11.65
CA ALA A 271 4.83 -10.72 11.15
C ALA A 271 5.51 -10.01 9.98
N VAL A 272 6.83 -10.13 9.91
CA VAL A 272 7.67 -9.65 8.83
C VAL A 272 8.48 -10.80 8.27
N VAL A 273 8.50 -10.96 6.96
CA VAL A 273 9.28 -12.01 6.29
C VAL A 273 10.23 -11.38 5.29
N ASN A 274 11.52 -11.72 5.40
CA ASN A 274 12.49 -11.39 4.37
C ASN A 274 12.24 -12.25 3.12
N ALA A 275 11.93 -11.61 2.00
CA ALA A 275 11.50 -12.30 0.79
C ALA A 275 12.63 -13.11 0.12
N GLN A 276 13.89 -12.81 0.41
CA GLN A 276 15.05 -13.57 -0.07
C GLN A 276 15.41 -14.73 0.87
N THR A 277 15.45 -14.48 2.18
CA THR A 277 16.01 -15.45 3.15
C THR A 277 14.97 -16.30 3.85
N LYS A 278 13.67 -15.96 3.71
CA LYS A 278 12.55 -16.55 4.47
C LYS A 278 12.65 -16.34 5.98
N GLN A 279 13.58 -15.49 6.45
CA GLN A 279 13.70 -15.18 7.87
C GLN A 279 12.46 -14.43 8.34
N VAL A 280 11.88 -14.90 9.45
CA VAL A 280 10.67 -14.35 10.05
C VAL A 280 11.04 -13.54 11.29
N GLY A 281 10.45 -12.35 11.41
CA GLY A 281 10.40 -11.58 12.64
C GLY A 281 8.95 -11.30 12.98
N SER A 282 8.63 -11.15 14.25
CA SER A 282 7.26 -10.89 14.66
C SER A 282 7.20 -10.00 15.89
N ALA A 283 6.10 -9.27 16.06
CA ALA A 283 5.85 -8.46 17.24
C ALA A 283 4.37 -8.56 17.63
N SER A 284 4.11 -8.97 18.87
CA SER A 284 2.76 -9.01 19.42
C SER A 284 2.21 -7.58 19.59
N ILE A 285 0.93 -7.43 19.31
CA ILE A 285 0.20 -6.17 19.45
C ILE A 285 -0.71 -6.31 20.67
N ALA A 286 -0.55 -5.39 21.61
CA ALA A 286 -1.33 -5.42 22.83
C ALA A 286 -2.77 -4.95 22.53
N PRO A 287 -3.78 -5.60 23.15
CA PRO A 287 -5.17 -5.18 23.11
C PRO A 287 -5.37 -3.69 23.37
N ASN A 288 -6.08 -2.99 22.48
CA ASN A 288 -6.45 -1.58 22.65
C ASN A 288 -5.24 -0.66 22.93
N ASP A 289 -4.06 -1.02 22.43
CA ASP A 289 -2.83 -0.24 22.60
C ASP A 289 -2.37 0.30 21.23
N PRO A 290 -2.69 1.58 20.93
CA PRO A 290 -2.24 2.24 19.70
C PRO A 290 -0.72 2.28 19.57
N ILE A 291 0.00 2.35 20.70
CA ILE A 291 1.47 2.41 20.74
C ILE A 291 2.06 1.09 20.27
N SER A 292 1.56 -0.01 20.82
CA SER A 292 1.97 -1.35 20.40
C SER A 292 1.61 -1.63 18.94
N ALA A 293 0.43 -1.19 18.48
CA ALA A 293 0.02 -1.34 17.08
C ALA A 293 0.93 -0.54 16.12
N GLY A 294 1.20 0.74 16.42
CA GLY A 294 2.03 1.61 15.59
C GLY A 294 3.49 1.19 15.48
N SER A 295 4.02 0.60 16.54
CA SER A 295 5.42 0.15 16.64
C SER A 295 5.66 -1.27 16.12
N ALA A 296 4.59 -2.06 15.92
CA ALA A 296 4.67 -3.49 15.63
C ALA A 296 5.54 -3.80 14.41
N SER A 297 5.36 -3.06 13.32
CA SER A 297 6.14 -3.22 12.08
C SER A 297 7.63 -2.97 12.31
N ALA A 298 7.99 -1.91 13.01
CA ALA A 298 9.40 -1.59 13.29
C ALA A 298 10.05 -2.65 14.20
N ARG A 299 9.34 -3.10 15.23
CA ARG A 299 9.82 -4.17 16.13
C ARG A 299 9.98 -5.50 15.40
N ALA A 300 9.03 -5.88 14.55
CA ALA A 300 9.13 -7.11 13.76
C ALA A 300 10.31 -7.07 12.76
N VAL A 301 10.57 -5.92 12.13
CA VAL A 301 11.76 -5.71 11.28
C VAL A 301 13.06 -5.80 12.08
N ALA A 302 13.09 -5.22 13.28
CA ALA A 302 14.26 -5.26 14.16
C ALA A 302 14.61 -6.70 14.59
N ASN A 303 13.61 -7.57 14.78
CA ASN A 303 13.78 -8.97 15.17
C ASN A 303 14.51 -9.82 14.11
N ILE A 304 14.52 -9.40 12.84
CA ILE A 304 15.33 -10.03 11.78
C ILE A 304 16.68 -9.34 11.56
N GLY A 305 17.12 -8.50 12.51
CA GLY A 305 18.44 -7.85 12.49
C GLY A 305 18.55 -6.69 11.50
N ILE A 306 17.42 -6.18 10.99
CA ILE A 306 17.42 -5.03 10.09
C ILE A 306 17.25 -3.77 10.92
N SER A 307 18.28 -2.93 10.93
CA SER A 307 18.16 -1.56 11.43
C SER A 307 17.61 -0.64 10.35
N THR A 308 16.52 0.05 10.65
CA THR A 308 16.10 1.25 9.91
C THR A 308 16.94 2.42 10.43
N GLY A 309 17.79 3.00 9.58
CA GLY A 309 18.61 4.16 9.92
C GLY A 309 20.08 3.88 10.29
N THR A 310 20.85 4.95 10.48
CA THR A 310 22.28 4.91 10.80
C THR A 310 22.45 4.89 12.32
N ARG A 311 22.91 3.78 12.88
CA ARG A 311 23.05 3.63 14.34
C ARG A 311 24.36 4.21 14.86
N ALA A 312 24.27 4.96 15.95
CA ALA A 312 25.42 5.32 16.77
C ALA A 312 25.08 5.16 18.25
N THR A 313 26.09 4.81 19.05
CA THR A 313 26.01 4.90 20.51
C THR A 313 26.40 6.31 20.91
N VAL A 314 25.53 6.95 21.70
CA VAL A 314 25.76 8.25 22.32
C VAL A 314 25.94 8.03 23.81
N ASP A 315 27.19 8.08 24.26
CA ASP A 315 27.56 7.99 25.66
C ASP A 315 27.77 9.38 26.25
N GLY A 316 27.32 9.59 27.49
CA GLY A 316 27.50 10.87 28.16
C GLY A 316 26.70 11.01 29.44
N THR A 317 26.41 12.25 29.80
CA THR A 317 25.53 12.58 30.92
C THR A 317 24.23 13.21 30.43
N LEU A 318 23.13 12.90 31.13
CA LEU A 318 21.82 13.46 30.82
C LEU A 318 21.83 14.97 31.08
N ALA A 319 21.72 15.79 30.04
CA ALA A 319 21.83 17.24 30.13
C ALA A 319 20.49 17.92 30.44
N TYR A 320 19.41 17.44 29.81
CA TYR A 320 18.06 17.92 30.03
C TYR A 320 17.05 16.86 29.57
N VAL A 321 15.84 16.93 30.11
CA VAL A 321 14.66 16.20 29.61
C VAL A 321 13.54 17.21 29.46
N HIS A 322 13.02 17.40 28.25
CA HIS A 322 11.85 18.26 28.03
C HIS A 322 10.57 17.53 28.43
N THR A 323 9.55 18.32 28.74
CA THR A 323 8.19 17.81 28.99
C THR A 323 7.73 16.96 27.80
N SER A 324 7.12 15.82 28.10
CA SER A 324 6.55 14.97 27.08
C SER A 324 5.37 15.64 26.37
N TYR A 325 5.16 15.27 25.11
CA TYR A 325 4.04 15.73 24.29
C TYR A 325 3.50 14.58 23.46
N VAL A 326 2.27 14.72 22.95
CA VAL A 326 1.64 13.73 22.09
C VAL A 326 1.71 14.20 20.65
N PHE A 327 2.24 13.37 19.75
CA PHE A 327 2.22 13.63 18.31
C PHE A 327 1.88 12.35 17.56
N GLY A 328 0.86 12.43 16.70
CA GLY A 328 0.36 11.26 15.97
C GLY A 328 -0.19 10.16 16.88
N GLY A 329 -0.65 10.50 18.10
CA GLY A 329 -1.16 9.54 19.08
C GLY A 329 -0.10 8.90 19.99
N TYR A 330 1.19 9.20 19.79
CA TYR A 330 2.28 8.62 20.58
C TYR A 330 2.91 9.66 21.50
N THR A 331 3.23 9.26 22.73
CA THR A 331 4.04 10.07 23.65
C THR A 331 5.45 10.17 23.11
N ARG A 332 5.94 11.41 23.05
CA ARG A 332 7.29 11.76 22.63
C ARG A 332 7.90 12.67 23.68
N LEU A 333 9.20 12.56 23.87
CA LEU A 333 9.95 13.52 24.66
C LEU A 333 11.32 13.73 24.02
N VAL A 334 11.84 14.93 24.18
CA VAL A 334 13.18 15.29 23.69
C VAL A 334 14.09 15.45 24.89
N PHE A 335 15.27 14.86 24.83
CA PHE A 335 16.27 14.95 25.88
C PHE A 335 17.66 15.21 25.27
N GLY A 336 18.56 15.73 26.09
CA GLY A 336 19.94 16.03 25.68
C GLY A 336 20.91 15.08 26.35
N VAL A 337 21.88 14.55 25.58
CA VAL A 337 23.02 13.80 26.12
C VAL A 337 24.29 14.62 25.88
N ASN A 338 24.97 15.03 26.95
CA ASN A 338 26.26 15.71 26.84
C ASN A 338 27.38 14.66 26.75
N ASN A 339 28.01 14.56 25.58
CA ASN A 339 29.08 13.59 25.31
C ASN A 339 30.49 14.09 25.71
N GLY A 340 30.57 15.17 26.49
CA GLY A 340 31.81 15.83 26.89
C GLY A 340 32.29 16.92 25.92
N THR A 341 31.79 16.95 24.68
CA THR A 341 32.09 17.99 23.68
C THR A 341 30.88 18.87 23.38
N GLN A 342 29.71 18.24 23.22
CA GLN A 342 28.46 18.92 22.88
C GLN A 342 27.26 18.17 23.45
N THR A 343 26.15 18.88 23.58
CA THR A 343 24.86 18.27 23.90
C THR A 343 24.18 17.80 22.62
N ILE A 344 24.01 16.48 22.49
CA ILE A 344 23.29 15.86 21.38
C ILE A 344 21.82 15.76 21.77
N GLN A 345 20.96 16.36 20.95
CA GLN A 345 19.51 16.31 21.13
C GLN A 345 18.96 15.01 20.55
N ILE A 346 18.18 14.29 21.36
CA ILE A 346 17.63 12.98 21.03
C ILE A 346 16.13 12.97 21.30
N LEU A 347 15.37 12.41 20.38
CA LEU A 347 13.94 12.16 20.47
C LEU A 347 13.69 10.73 20.97
N ALA A 348 13.09 10.61 22.14
CA ALA A 348 12.50 9.37 22.62
C ALA A 348 11.04 9.28 22.15
N ARG A 349 10.67 8.13 21.57
CA ARG A 349 9.33 7.86 21.06
C ARG A 349 8.77 6.58 21.66
N ALA A 350 7.55 6.65 22.18
CA ALA A 350 6.87 5.48 22.75
C ALA A 350 6.60 4.38 21.72
N ASP A 351 6.51 4.72 20.44
CA ASP A 351 6.40 3.74 19.33
C ASP A 351 7.73 3.07 18.93
N VAL A 352 8.83 3.38 19.61
CA VAL A 352 10.15 2.79 19.30
C VAL A 352 10.76 2.14 20.54
N LEU A 353 10.72 2.85 21.66
CA LEU A 353 11.32 2.43 22.91
C LEU A 353 10.37 1.55 23.73
N THR A 354 10.95 0.69 24.56
CA THR A 354 10.21 -0.12 25.53
C THR A 354 9.79 0.71 26.74
N THR A 355 8.85 0.21 27.55
CA THR A 355 8.51 0.84 28.84
C THR A 355 9.75 0.96 29.75
N ALA A 356 10.62 -0.04 29.74
CA ALA A 356 11.86 -0.03 30.53
C ALA A 356 12.83 1.09 30.11
N ASP A 357 12.94 1.39 28.81
CA ASP A 357 13.75 2.51 28.33
C ASP A 357 13.21 3.85 28.85
N PHE A 358 11.88 4.03 28.85
CA PHE A 358 11.23 5.23 29.38
C PHE A 358 11.40 5.35 30.90
N ASP A 359 11.24 4.25 31.64
CA ASP A 359 11.44 4.23 33.09
C ASP A 359 12.90 4.55 33.45
N ASN A 360 13.86 4.04 32.68
CA ASN A 360 15.27 4.34 32.84
C ASN A 360 15.56 5.83 32.59
N LEU A 361 15.02 6.41 31.50
CA LEU A 361 15.19 7.83 31.22
C LEU A 361 14.56 8.72 32.30
N ASN A 362 13.34 8.41 32.73
CA ASN A 362 12.58 9.21 33.70
C ASN A 362 13.14 9.10 35.13
N SER A 363 13.83 8.00 35.47
CA SER A 363 14.42 7.80 36.80
C SER A 363 15.82 8.43 36.94
N LYS A 364 16.51 8.74 35.83
CA LYS A 364 17.83 9.39 35.86
C LYS A 364 17.74 10.88 36.19
N ALA A 365 18.57 11.32 37.13
CA ALA A 365 18.76 12.74 37.41
C ALA A 365 19.59 13.42 36.29
N ILE A 366 19.40 14.73 36.11
CA ILE A 366 20.29 15.54 35.26
C ILE A 366 21.72 15.41 35.78
N GLY A 367 22.67 15.14 34.88
CA GLY A 367 24.08 14.84 35.17
C GLY A 367 24.39 13.35 35.36
N ALA A 368 23.39 12.46 35.44
CA ALA A 368 23.62 11.02 35.53
C ALA A 368 24.13 10.44 34.20
N ALA A 369 24.95 9.39 34.29
CA ALA A 369 25.43 8.66 33.11
C ALA A 369 24.28 8.00 32.36
N ILE A 370 24.30 8.14 31.04
CA ILE A 370 23.32 7.58 30.12
C ILE A 370 24.01 7.12 28.84
N THR A 371 23.63 5.93 28.39
CA THR A 371 24.06 5.39 27.11
C THR A 371 22.84 5.21 26.23
N VAL A 372 22.84 5.86 25.06
CA VAL A 372 21.72 5.80 24.12
C VAL A 372 22.19 5.22 22.80
N VAL A 373 21.52 4.16 22.33
CA VAL A 373 21.65 3.76 20.93
C VAL A 373 20.64 4.58 20.15
N ALA A 374 21.09 5.40 19.21
CA ALA A 374 20.24 6.30 18.45
C ALA A 374 20.38 6.11 16.94
N ASP A 375 19.28 6.32 16.22
CA ASP A 375 19.26 6.55 14.78
C ASP A 375 19.65 8.00 14.48
N THR A 376 20.82 8.14 13.88
CA THR A 376 21.44 9.42 13.51
C THR A 376 21.00 9.94 12.14
N SER A 377 20.16 9.19 11.42
CA SER A 377 19.59 9.64 10.14
C SER A 377 18.44 10.64 10.31
N THR A 378 17.93 10.82 11.53
CA THR A 378 16.86 11.78 11.85
C THR A 378 17.42 13.01 12.56
N THR A 379 16.77 14.17 12.43
CA THR A 379 17.14 15.37 13.21
C THR A 379 15.92 15.88 13.98
N PRO A 380 15.92 15.85 15.33
CA PRO A 380 16.95 15.28 16.21
C PRO A 380 17.10 13.76 16.05
N TYR A 381 18.19 13.18 16.57
CA TYR A 381 18.43 11.73 16.52
C TYR A 381 17.29 10.99 17.23
N THR A 382 16.89 9.82 16.75
CA THR A 382 15.80 9.05 17.38
C THR A 382 16.38 7.94 18.25
N ALA A 383 16.03 7.91 19.54
CA ALA A 383 16.47 6.85 20.44
C ALA A 383 15.87 5.49 20.02
N LEU A 384 16.72 4.46 19.97
CA LEU A 384 16.38 3.07 19.70
C LEU A 384 16.44 2.19 20.95
N SER A 385 17.28 2.54 21.93
CA SER A 385 17.32 1.98 23.28
C SER A 385 18.03 2.92 24.25
N ILE A 386 17.73 2.84 25.55
CA ILE A 386 18.29 3.70 26.60
C ILE A 386 18.79 2.86 27.78
N GLN A 387 20.07 3.04 28.16
CA GLN A 387 20.74 2.35 29.27
C GLN A 387 21.22 3.33 30.36
#